data_AF-A0A451ABZ8-F1
#
_entry.id   AF-A0A451ABZ8-F1
#
_cell.length_a   1.000
_cell.length_b   1.000
_cell.length_c   1.000
_cell.angle_alpha   90.00
_cell.angle_beta   90.00
_cell.angle_gamma   90.00
#
_symmetry.space_group_name_H-M   'P 1'
#
loop_
_entity.id
_entity.type
_entity.pdbx_description
1 polymer ?
#
loop_
_entity_poly.entity_id
_entity_poly.type
_entity_poly.pdbx_seq_one_letter_code
_entity_poly.pdbx_strand_id
1 'polypeptide(L)' 'MRILLIATTYNGLTQRAHLELTALGHDVSIELSLSDEIMREAIRLFRPGHLPFSQR' A
#
# COMPACT_ATOMS: atom_id res chain seq x y z
N MET A 1 9.43 -4.27 -3.66
CA MET A 1 8.86 -3.06 -4.32
C MET A 1 8.01 -2.30 -3.31
N ARG A 2 7.65 -1.03 -3.57
CA ARG A 2 6.66 -0.30 -2.75
C ARG A 2 5.28 -0.39 -3.38
N ILE A 3 4.31 -0.92 -2.64
CA ILE A 3 2.95 -1.20 -3.11
C ILE A 3 1.94 -0.48 -2.20
N LEU A 4 1.05 0.30 -2.81
CA LEU A 4 -0.11 0.88 -2.12
C LEU A 4 -1.35 0.05 -2.48
N LEU A 5 -1.90 -0.67 -1.51
CA LEU A 5 -3.14 -1.42 -1.67
C LEU A 5 -4.32 -0.55 -1.29
N ILE A 6 -5.13 -0.17 -2.28
CA ILE A 6 -6.38 0.56 -2.05
C ILE A 6 -7.55 -0.43 -2.01
N ALA A 7 -8.33 -0.40 -0.93
CA ALA A 7 -9.46 -1.29 -0.74
C ALA A 7 -10.66 -0.61 -0.10
N THR A 8 -11.88 -1.06 -0.39
CA THR A 8 -13.09 -0.57 0.29
C THR A 8 -13.14 -1.00 1.75
N THR A 9 -12.57 -2.16 2.08
CA THR A 9 -12.49 -2.73 3.43
C THR A 9 -11.22 -3.55 3.61
N TYR A 10 -10.77 -3.69 4.86
CA TYR A 10 -9.67 -4.60 5.22
C TYR A 10 -10.19 -6.03 5.52
N ASN A 11 -10.87 -6.62 4.53
CA ASN A 11 -11.45 -7.95 4.61
C ASN A 11 -10.40 -9.07 4.44
N GLY A 12 -10.84 -10.33 4.47
CA GLY A 12 -9.95 -11.49 4.36
C GLY A 12 -9.10 -11.53 3.08
N LEU A 13 -9.62 -11.04 1.94
CA LEU A 13 -8.85 -10.94 0.70
C LEU A 13 -7.74 -9.89 0.84
N THR A 14 -8.06 -8.70 1.35
CA THR A 14 -7.08 -7.62 1.56
C THR A 14 -6.01 -8.05 2.56
N GLN A 15 -6.40 -8.73 3.63
CA GLN A 15 -5.50 -9.31 4.63
C GLN A 15 -4.55 -10.35 4.02
N ARG A 16 -5.08 -11.28 3.21
CA ARG A 16 -4.25 -12.29 2.56
C ARG A 16 -3.26 -11.66 1.58
N ALA A 17 -3.72 -10.72 0.74
CA ALA A 17 -2.85 -10.02 -0.20
C ALA A 17 -1.74 -9.24 0.52
N HIS A 18 -2.07 -8.56 1.62
CA HIS A 18 -1.07 -7.87 2.44
C HIS A 18 -0.01 -8.83 2.99
N LEU A 19 -0.42 -9.94 3.61
CA LEU A 19 0.51 -10.92 4.17
C LEU A 19 1.45 -11.51 3.12
N GLU A 20 0.91 -11.91 1.96
CA GLU A 20 1.70 -12.52 0.89
C GLU A 20 2.72 -11.54 0.28
N LEU A 21 2.30 -10.31 0.02
CA LEU A 21 3.18 -9.28 -0.54
C LEU A 21 4.28 -8.89 0.46
N THR A 22 3.97 -8.77 1.74
CA THR A 22 4.99 -8.52 2.76
C THR A 22 5.93 -9.71 2.92
N ALA A 23 5.44 -10.96 2.84
CA ALA A 23 6.27 -12.16 2.89
C ALA A 23 7.26 -12.26 1.72
N LEU A 24 6.90 -11.72 0.55
CA LEU A 24 7.77 -11.59 -0.62
C LEU A 24 8.77 -10.41 -0.51
N GLY A 25 8.79 -9.67 0.62
CA GLY A 25 9.71 -8.57 0.86
C GLY A 25 9.29 -7.25 0.20
N HIS A 26 8.02 -7.09 -0.16
CA HIS A 26 7.49 -5.79 -0.59
C HIS A 26 7.18 -4.89 0.62
N ASP A 27 7.38 -3.59 0.46
CA ASP A 27 6.89 -2.56 1.37
C ASP A 27 5.45 -2.24 0.97
N VAL A 28 4.50 -2.65 1.81
CA VAL A 28 3.07 -2.61 1.50
C VAL A 28 2.37 -1.66 2.47
N SER A 29 1.70 -0.64 1.93
CA SER A 29 0.77 0.20 2.70
C SER A 29 -0.66 -0.08 2.26
N ILE A 30 -1.61 0.03 3.19
CA ILE A 30 -3.03 -0.19 2.92
C ILE A 30 -3.78 1.12 3.16
N GLU A 31 -4.63 1.50 2.21
CA GLU A 31 -5.48 2.67 2.32
C GLU A 31 -6.93 2.33 1.98
N LEU A 32 -7.86 2.89 2.75
CA LEU A 32 -9.27 2.69 2.51
C LEU A 32 -9.78 3.68 1.44
N SER A 33 -10.57 3.19 0.49
CA SER A 33 -11.15 4.00 -0.59
C SER A 33 -12.33 4.84 -0.07
N LEU A 34 -12.05 5.83 0.77
CA LEU A 34 -13.06 6.69 1.41
C LEU A 34 -13.53 7.83 0.49
N SER A 35 -12.60 8.42 -0.28
CA SER A 35 -12.89 9.44 -1.29
C SER A 35 -11.73 9.58 -2.27
N ASP A 36 -11.99 10.21 -3.41
CA ASP A 36 -10.95 10.49 -4.41
C ASP A 36 -9.81 11.35 -3.86
N GLU A 37 -10.12 12.33 -2.99
CA GLU A 37 -9.10 13.19 -2.39
C GLU A 37 -8.19 12.40 -1.44
N ILE A 38 -8.77 11.52 -0.61
CA ILE A 38 -8.01 10.67 0.31
C ILE A 38 -7.11 9.71 -0.48
N MET A 39 -7.62 9.11 -1.55
CA MET A 39 -6.82 8.22 -2.40
C MET A 39 -5.68 8.97 -3.12
N ARG A 40 -5.93 10.20 -3.60
CA ARG A 40 -4.88 11.03 -4.21
C ARG A 40 -3.80 11.41 -3.20
N GLU A 41 -4.18 11.80 -1.98
CA GLU A 41 -3.24 12.12 -0.92
C GLU A 41 -2.41 10.91 -0.51
N ALA A 42 -3.04 9.75 -0.34
CA ALA A 42 -2.36 8.50 -0.09
C ALA A 42 -1.27 8.20 -1.13
N ILE A 43 -1.56 8.37 -2.42
CA ILE A 43 -0.57 8.19 -3.50
C ILE A 43 0.57 9.21 -3.38
N ARG A 44 0.25 10.50 -3.13
CA ARG A 44 1.24 11.58 -2.98
C ARG A 44 2.21 11.30 -1.83
N LEU A 45 1.70 10.84 -0.69
CA LEU A 45 2.49 10.53 0.50
C LEU A 45 3.29 9.25 0.33
N PHE A 46 2.70 8.22 -0.25
CA PHE A 46 3.33 6.90 -0.38
C PHE A 46 4.48 6.89 -1.40
N ARG A 47 4.37 7.66 -2.50
CA ARG A 47 5.38 7.74 -3.58
C ARG A 47 5.77 6.37 -4.14
N PRO A 48 4.83 5.65 -4.80
CA PRO A 48 5.13 4.37 -5.42
C PRO A 48 6.24 4.52 -6.47
N GLY A 49 7.23 3.62 -6.45
CA GLY A 49 8.39 3.66 -7.37
C GLY A 49 9.66 4.30 -6.78
N HIS A 50 9.60 4.94 -5.61
CA HIS A 50 10.81 5.43 -4.92
C HIS A 50 11.37 4.35 -4.00
N LEU A 51 12.69 4.10 -4.00
CA LEU A 51 13.29 3.19 -3.01
C LEU A 51 13.28 3.83 -1.61
N PRO A 52 12.97 3.08 -0.53
CA PRO A 52 13.09 3.58 0.84
C PRO A 52 14.53 3.98 1.13
N PHE A 53 14.72 5.04 1.93
CA PHE A 53 16.06 5.51 2.33
C PHE A 53 16.89 4.44 3.09
N SER A 54 16.23 3.43 3.68
CA SER A 54 16.87 2.34 4.43
C SER A 54 17.51 1.24 3.58
N GLN A 55 17.50 1.36 2.24
CA GLN A 55 18.10 0.40 1.30
C GLN A 55 19.21 1.04 0.43
N ARG A 56 19.94 2.03 0.96
CA ARG A 56 21.17 2.59 0.36
C ARG A 56 22.36 2.38 1.26
#